data_AF-A0AAW3DNJ1-F1
#
_entry.id   AF-A0AAW3DNJ1-F1
#
_cell.length_a   1.000
_cell.length_b   1.000
_cell.length_c   1.000
_cell.angle_alpha   90.00
_cell.angle_beta   90.00
_cell.angle_gamma   90.00
#
_symmetry.space_group_name_H-M   'P 1'
#
loop_
_entity.id
_entity.type
_entity.pdbx_description
1 polymer ?
#
loop_
_entity_poly.entity_id
_entity_poly.type
_entity_poly.pdbx_seq_one_letter_code
_entity_poly.pdbx_strand_id
1 'polypeptide(L)'
;QKVVQEELDALLEQQGTIENKMAALHRMGPNLQLIQGDAQQLAGMITFTCNLAENVSSKVRQLDLAKNRLYQAIQRADDILDLKFCMDGVQTALQNEDYEQAAAHIHRYLSLDKSVIELSRQGKEGGIIDANLKLLQEAEQRLKTIVTEKFDTAMKQGDLPQVERFFKIFPLLGLHEEGLSKFSEYLCKQVANKAEENLQLVMGTDMSDRRAAVIFADTLTLLFEGIARIVETHQPIVETYYGPGRLYTLIKHLQVECDRQVEKVVDKFIKERDYHRQFQQVQNSIMRSSSAEKIEPRELDPILTEVTLMNARSELYLRFIKRRIIADFEVGDSMASEEVKQEHQKYLDKLLNNCLLSRSMQELIGYYITMEEYFMRETVNKAVAMDSYEKGQLTSSMVDDVFYIVKKCIGRALSSSSIDCLCAMINHSTTELESDFREVLYNKLKQGFPATTFQDFQRGVTSAVNIMHSSLQQGKFDTKGIESTDEAKQSFLVTLNNVEVCSENIMTLKKTLESDCSKLLRQGFGGEQAQAKIDSCLSDMAAVSNKFRDLLQ
;
A
#
# COMPACT_ATOMS: atom_id res chain seq x y z
N GLN A 1 70.78 -60.00 68.80
CA GLN A 1 71.56 -58.89 69.39
C GLN A 1 71.82 -57.75 68.39
N LYS A 2 72.33 -57.99 67.16
CA LYS A 2 72.57 -56.89 66.20
C LYS A 2 71.32 -56.14 65.70
N VAL A 3 70.24 -56.87 65.36
CA VAL A 3 68.98 -56.26 64.87
C VAL A 3 68.34 -55.32 65.90
N VAL A 4 68.42 -55.68 67.19
CA VAL A 4 67.87 -54.88 68.30
C VAL A 4 68.63 -53.57 68.48
N GLN A 5 69.90 -53.52 68.11
CA GLN A 5 70.75 -52.35 68.31
C GLN A 5 70.55 -51.31 67.19
N GLU A 6 70.37 -51.77 65.95
CA GLU A 6 69.99 -50.91 64.82
C GLU A 6 68.57 -50.32 65.00
N GLU A 7 67.62 -51.09 65.53
CA GLU A 7 66.30 -50.56 65.90
C GLU A 7 66.37 -49.55 67.05
N LEU A 8 67.27 -49.75 68.02
CA LEU A 8 67.44 -48.84 69.15
C LEU A 8 68.06 -47.50 68.71
N ASP A 9 69.04 -47.52 67.82
CA ASP A 9 69.66 -46.30 67.30
C ASP A 9 68.68 -45.52 66.40
N ALA A 10 67.87 -46.20 65.60
CA ALA A 10 66.79 -45.56 64.84
C ALA A 10 65.71 -44.93 65.75
N LEU A 11 65.38 -45.58 66.88
CA LEU A 11 64.46 -45.02 67.88
C LEU A 11 65.06 -43.82 68.63
N LEU A 12 66.37 -43.82 68.90
CA LEU A 12 67.07 -42.69 69.51
C LEU A 12 67.14 -41.47 68.58
N GLU A 13 67.33 -41.69 67.27
CA GLU A 13 67.32 -40.61 66.28
C GLU A 13 65.89 -40.04 66.10
N GLN A 14 64.87 -40.90 66.19
CA GLN A 14 63.47 -40.46 66.29
C GLN A 14 63.20 -39.65 67.56
N GLN A 15 63.81 -40.01 68.70
CA GLN A 15 63.65 -39.26 69.95
C GLN A 15 64.15 -37.81 69.80
N GLY A 16 65.34 -37.59 69.25
CA GLY A 16 65.86 -36.24 69.02
C GLY A 16 65.00 -35.43 68.05
N THR A 17 64.43 -36.08 67.05
CA THR A 17 63.48 -35.45 66.10
C THR A 17 62.15 -35.08 66.79
N ILE A 18 61.65 -35.93 67.69
CA ILE A 18 60.43 -35.71 68.46
C ILE A 18 60.62 -34.58 69.48
N GLU A 19 61.76 -34.53 70.17
CA GLU A 19 62.07 -33.47 71.14
C GLU A 19 62.14 -32.09 70.46
N ASN A 20 62.76 -32.01 69.28
CA ASN A 20 62.79 -30.77 68.49
C ASN A 20 61.38 -30.33 68.03
N LYS A 21 60.53 -31.28 67.62
CA LYS A 21 59.12 -31.00 67.29
C LYS A 21 58.31 -30.58 68.52
N MET A 22 58.54 -31.19 69.69
CA MET A 22 57.93 -30.77 70.95
C MET A 22 58.36 -29.37 71.39
N ALA A 23 59.65 -29.02 71.25
CA ALA A 23 60.16 -27.69 71.56
C ALA A 23 59.62 -26.62 70.60
N ALA A 24 59.38 -26.98 69.32
CA ALA A 24 58.71 -26.10 68.37
C ALA A 24 57.22 -25.90 68.73
N LEU A 25 56.51 -26.98 69.09
CA LEU A 25 55.12 -26.92 69.57
C LEU A 25 54.97 -26.08 70.85
N HIS A 26 55.87 -26.26 71.82
CA HIS A 26 55.87 -25.46 73.05
C HIS A 26 56.11 -23.97 72.77
N ARG A 27 56.97 -23.64 71.80
CA ARG A 27 57.18 -22.24 71.36
C ARG A 27 55.98 -21.66 70.61
N MET A 28 55.21 -22.49 69.90
CA MET A 28 54.00 -22.06 69.19
C MET A 28 52.77 -21.93 70.10
N GLY A 29 52.72 -22.63 71.24
CA GLY A 29 51.59 -22.60 72.17
C GLY A 29 51.12 -21.19 72.58
N PRO A 30 52.02 -20.30 73.06
CA PRO A 30 51.64 -18.93 73.43
C PRO A 30 51.11 -18.11 72.25
N ASN A 31 51.70 -18.26 71.07
CA ASN A 31 51.25 -17.57 69.86
C ASN A 31 49.87 -18.07 69.41
N LEU A 32 49.61 -19.38 69.53
CA LEU A 32 48.29 -19.97 69.25
C LEU A 32 47.23 -19.49 70.25
N GLN A 33 47.58 -19.34 71.53
CA GLN A 33 46.68 -18.77 72.54
C GLN A 33 46.38 -17.29 72.29
N LEU A 34 47.39 -16.51 71.87
CA LEU A 34 47.20 -15.11 71.49
C LEU A 34 46.26 -14.99 70.28
N ILE A 35 46.51 -15.78 69.22
CA ILE A 35 45.65 -15.84 68.03
C ILE A 35 44.24 -16.31 68.39
N GLN A 36 44.10 -17.26 69.32
CA GLN A 36 42.79 -17.71 69.81
C GLN A 36 42.06 -16.58 70.55
N GLY A 37 42.75 -15.81 71.40
CA GLY A 37 42.20 -14.65 72.08
C GLY A 37 41.76 -13.56 71.11
N ASP A 38 42.62 -13.21 70.14
CA ASP A 38 42.31 -12.23 69.09
C ASP A 38 41.14 -12.70 68.22
N ALA A 39 41.08 -13.98 67.87
CA ALA A 39 39.97 -14.56 67.12
C ALA A 39 38.65 -14.53 67.91
N GLN A 40 38.69 -14.78 69.22
CA GLN A 40 37.51 -14.67 70.09
C GLN A 40 37.03 -13.22 70.21
N GLN A 41 37.94 -12.26 70.36
CA GLN A 41 37.59 -10.83 70.37
C GLN A 41 37.00 -10.38 69.04
N LEU A 42 37.60 -10.79 67.92
CA LEU A 42 37.10 -10.51 66.58
C LEU A 42 35.71 -11.13 66.35
N ALA A 43 35.51 -12.39 66.76
CA ALA A 43 34.20 -13.04 66.69
C ALA A 43 33.15 -12.30 67.52
N GLY A 44 33.52 -11.82 68.71
CA GLY A 44 32.67 -10.98 69.55
C GLY A 44 32.30 -9.65 68.87
N MET A 45 33.28 -8.95 68.27
CA MET A 45 33.04 -7.71 67.53
C MET A 45 32.17 -7.92 66.30
N ILE A 46 32.40 -9.00 65.53
CA ILE A 46 31.57 -9.35 64.37
C ILE A 46 30.14 -9.64 64.80
N THR A 47 29.96 -10.42 65.87
CA THR A 47 28.63 -10.75 66.41
C THR A 47 27.89 -9.50 66.88
N PHE A 48 28.58 -8.61 67.61
CA PHE A 48 28.01 -7.33 68.04
C PHE A 48 27.63 -6.44 66.84
N THR A 49 28.50 -6.37 65.84
CA THR A 49 28.26 -5.57 64.62
C THR A 49 27.10 -6.15 63.81
N CYS A 50 26.98 -7.47 63.69
CA CYS A 50 25.84 -8.13 63.04
C CYS A 50 24.52 -7.81 63.78
N ASN A 51 24.50 -7.95 65.11
CA ASN A 51 23.33 -7.62 65.91
C ASN A 51 22.94 -6.15 65.78
N LEU A 52 23.92 -5.23 65.74
CA LEU A 52 23.65 -3.82 65.53
C LEU A 52 23.09 -3.56 64.12
N ALA A 53 23.68 -4.15 63.08
CA ALA A 53 23.22 -4.02 61.71
C ALA A 53 21.80 -4.59 61.51
N GLU A 54 21.46 -5.69 62.17
CA GLU A 54 20.13 -6.31 62.13
C GLU A 54 19.09 -5.46 62.86
N ASN A 55 19.45 -4.87 64.01
CA ASN A 55 18.61 -3.92 64.72
C ASN A 55 18.39 -2.61 63.94
N VAL A 56 19.41 -2.09 63.26
CA VAL A 56 19.28 -0.92 62.40
C VAL A 56 18.41 -1.26 61.18
N SER A 57 18.67 -2.38 60.51
CA SER A 57 17.91 -2.83 59.34
C SER A 57 16.43 -3.07 59.66
N SER A 58 16.12 -3.68 60.80
CA SER A 58 14.74 -3.89 61.23
C SER A 58 14.02 -2.57 61.52
N LYS A 59 14.68 -1.61 62.19
CA LYS A 59 14.12 -0.26 62.38
C LYS A 59 13.91 0.49 61.07
N VAL A 60 14.84 0.40 60.13
CA VAL A 60 14.71 1.01 58.80
C VAL A 60 13.53 0.38 58.04
N ARG A 61 13.40 -0.95 58.04
CA ARG A 61 12.22 -1.64 57.43
C ARG A 61 10.90 -1.21 58.06
N GLN A 62 10.85 -1.06 59.40
CA GLN A 62 9.65 -0.57 60.08
C GLN A 62 9.33 0.88 59.70
N LEU A 63 10.34 1.74 59.58
CA LEU A 63 10.19 3.12 59.15
C LEU A 63 9.74 3.22 57.69
N ASP A 64 10.29 2.40 56.79
CA ASP A 64 9.87 2.33 55.39
C ASP A 64 8.43 1.83 55.25
N LEU A 65 8.03 0.83 56.05
CA LEU A 65 6.64 0.37 56.12
C LEU A 65 5.70 1.49 56.60
N ALA A 66 6.09 2.23 57.64
CA ALA A 66 5.31 3.35 58.14
C ALA A 66 5.22 4.48 57.11
N LYS A 67 6.33 4.81 56.44
CA LYS A 67 6.40 5.83 55.38
C LYS A 67 5.53 5.45 54.19
N ASN A 68 5.60 4.21 53.72
CA ASN A 68 4.74 3.72 52.63
C ASN A 68 3.26 3.76 53.00
N ARG A 69 2.90 3.35 54.22
CA ARG A 69 1.50 3.45 54.70
C ARG A 69 1.04 4.90 54.81
N LEU A 70 1.91 5.81 55.23
CA LEU A 70 1.60 7.25 55.29
C LEU A 70 1.35 7.81 53.89
N TYR A 71 2.22 7.52 52.91
CA TYR A 71 1.99 7.96 51.53
C TYR A 71 0.70 7.38 50.94
N GLN A 72 0.39 6.11 51.20
CA GLN A 72 -0.88 5.52 50.81
C GLN A 72 -2.07 6.22 51.47
N ALA A 73 -1.96 6.64 52.73
CA ALA A 73 -3.02 7.37 53.41
C ALA A 73 -3.20 8.80 52.87
N ILE A 74 -2.11 9.50 52.55
CA ILE A 74 -2.14 10.82 51.91
C ILE A 74 -2.78 10.72 50.53
N GLN A 75 -2.31 9.79 49.69
CA GLN A 75 -2.87 9.55 48.37
C GLN A 75 -4.38 9.28 48.44
N ARG A 76 -4.82 8.43 49.38
CA ARG A 76 -6.25 8.19 49.60
C ARG A 76 -7.03 9.44 49.99
N ALA A 77 -6.47 10.30 50.83
CA ALA A 77 -7.13 11.54 51.22
C ALA A 77 -7.26 12.50 50.03
N ASP A 78 -6.21 12.61 49.22
CA ASP A 78 -6.22 13.40 47.98
C ASP A 78 -7.24 12.84 46.98
N ASP A 79 -7.30 11.52 46.79
CA ASP A 79 -8.26 10.87 45.89
C ASP A 79 -9.73 11.08 46.35
N ILE A 80 -10.00 11.05 47.67
CA ILE A 80 -11.33 11.34 48.22
C ILE A 80 -11.71 12.82 48.04
N LEU A 81 -10.75 13.72 48.22
CA LEU A 81 -10.96 15.15 47.97
C LEU A 81 -11.24 15.39 46.49
N ASP A 82 -10.45 14.80 45.59
CA ASP A 82 -10.65 14.85 44.15
C ASP A 82 -12.03 14.30 43.74
N LEU A 83 -12.50 13.22 44.36
CA LEU A 83 -13.85 12.69 44.13
C LEU A 83 -14.94 13.70 44.52
N LYS A 84 -14.81 14.37 45.67
CA LYS A 84 -15.74 15.42 46.11
C LYS A 84 -15.70 16.61 45.15
N PHE A 85 -14.52 17.07 44.76
CA PHE A 85 -14.36 18.16 43.78
C PHE A 85 -14.96 17.81 42.41
N CYS A 86 -14.79 16.56 41.94
CA CYS A 86 -15.41 16.12 40.69
C CYS A 86 -16.93 16.12 40.81
N MET A 87 -17.49 15.69 41.94
CA MET A 87 -18.93 15.68 42.16
C MET A 87 -19.53 17.10 42.20
N ASP A 88 -18.94 18.01 42.99
CA ASP A 88 -19.39 19.41 43.06
C ASP A 88 -19.19 20.12 41.72
N GLY A 89 -18.08 19.86 41.04
CA GLY A 89 -17.77 20.39 39.71
C GLY A 89 -18.76 19.93 38.64
N VAL A 90 -19.09 18.63 38.60
CA VAL A 90 -20.08 18.09 37.65
C VAL A 90 -21.47 18.69 37.90
N GLN A 91 -21.91 18.80 39.15
CA GLN A 91 -23.22 19.39 39.46
C GLN A 91 -23.28 20.87 39.03
N THR A 92 -22.25 21.64 39.31
CA THR A 92 -22.17 23.06 38.95
C THR A 92 -22.11 23.24 37.44
N ALA A 93 -21.29 22.45 36.75
CA ALA A 93 -21.14 22.50 35.30
C ALA A 93 -22.43 22.10 34.57
N LEU A 94 -23.13 21.06 35.05
CA LEU A 94 -24.45 20.68 34.52
C LEU A 94 -25.52 21.74 34.73
N GLN A 95 -25.50 22.47 35.85
CA GLN A 95 -26.42 23.60 36.10
C GLN A 95 -26.15 24.78 35.16
N ASN A 96 -24.89 25.01 34.80
CA ASN A 96 -24.48 26.09 33.90
C ASN A 96 -24.53 25.69 32.41
N GLU A 97 -24.98 24.48 32.09
CA GLU A 97 -24.95 23.89 30.74
C GLU A 97 -23.54 23.85 30.10
N ASP A 98 -22.48 23.84 30.91
CA ASP A 98 -21.10 23.68 30.47
C ASP A 98 -20.74 22.18 30.42
N TYR A 99 -21.04 21.57 29.27
CA TYR A 99 -20.85 20.13 29.08
C TYR A 99 -19.38 19.71 28.97
N GLU A 100 -18.49 20.59 28.51
CA GLU A 100 -17.06 20.29 28.43
C GLU A 100 -16.42 20.17 29.82
N GLN A 101 -16.70 21.13 30.70
CA GLN A 101 -16.21 21.06 32.08
C GLN A 101 -16.79 19.85 32.82
N ALA A 102 -18.08 19.59 32.64
CA ALA A 102 -18.72 18.41 33.22
C ALA A 102 -18.03 17.11 32.75
N ALA A 103 -17.73 17.00 31.46
CA ALA A 103 -17.05 15.83 30.90
C ALA A 103 -15.59 15.72 31.37
N ALA A 104 -14.87 16.83 31.55
CA ALA A 104 -13.52 16.83 32.09
C ALA A 104 -13.48 16.30 33.54
N HIS A 105 -14.44 16.72 34.38
CA HIS A 105 -14.58 16.21 35.74
C HIS A 105 -14.96 14.72 35.76
N ILE A 106 -15.84 14.27 34.86
CA ILE A 106 -16.19 12.85 34.71
C ILE A 106 -14.98 12.03 34.22
N HIS A 107 -14.21 12.54 33.27
CA HIS A 107 -13.00 11.87 32.78
C HIS A 107 -11.97 11.68 33.90
N ARG A 108 -11.79 12.71 34.74
CA ARG A 108 -10.92 12.63 35.93
C ARG A 108 -11.43 11.56 36.90
N TYR A 109 -12.74 11.50 37.13
CA TYR A 109 -13.39 10.42 37.89
C TYR A 109 -13.13 9.03 37.31
N LEU A 110 -13.27 8.85 35.98
CA LEU A 110 -13.05 7.56 35.33
C LEU A 110 -11.57 7.14 35.32
N SER A 111 -10.65 8.10 35.44
CA SER A 111 -9.21 7.88 35.52
C SER A 111 -8.72 7.57 36.94
N LEU A 112 -9.55 7.74 37.97
CA LEU A 112 -9.20 7.40 39.36
C LEU A 112 -9.12 5.87 39.54
N ASP A 113 -8.16 5.43 40.36
CA ASP A 113 -7.92 4.01 40.61
C ASP A 113 -9.10 3.36 41.36
N LYS A 114 -9.72 2.36 40.72
CA LYS A 114 -10.87 1.62 41.26
C LYS A 114 -10.55 0.95 42.60
N SER A 115 -9.29 0.56 42.83
CA SER A 115 -8.87 -0.05 44.10
C SER A 115 -8.95 0.93 45.26
N VAL A 116 -8.69 2.22 45.01
CA VAL A 116 -8.79 3.29 46.02
C VAL A 116 -10.26 3.57 46.38
N ILE A 117 -11.13 3.53 45.38
CA ILE A 117 -12.58 3.71 45.57
C ILE A 117 -13.15 2.57 46.45
N GLU A 118 -12.75 1.32 46.20
CA GLU A 118 -13.20 0.16 46.99
C GLU A 118 -12.65 0.16 48.43
N LEU A 119 -11.39 0.52 48.62
CA LEU A 119 -10.77 0.61 49.94
C LEU A 119 -11.37 1.73 50.79
N SER A 120 -11.73 2.86 50.18
CA SER A 120 -12.39 3.98 50.86
C SER A 120 -13.81 3.64 51.32
N ARG A 121 -14.45 2.66 50.68
CA ARG A 121 -15.77 2.13 51.04
C ARG A 121 -15.81 1.37 52.37
N GLN A 122 -14.66 0.89 52.85
CA GLN A 122 -14.53 0.13 54.11
C GLN A 122 -14.39 1.03 55.35
N GLY A 123 -14.26 2.36 55.17
CA GLY A 123 -14.15 3.34 56.27
C GLY A 123 -15.49 3.79 56.84
N LYS A 124 -15.46 4.56 57.95
CA LYS A 124 -16.65 5.13 58.61
C LYS A 124 -17.46 6.10 57.73
N GLU A 125 -16.87 6.65 56.67
CA GLU A 125 -17.53 7.54 55.69
C GLU A 125 -18.03 6.81 54.42
N GLY A 126 -18.00 5.48 54.40
CA GLY A 126 -18.36 4.69 53.22
C GLY A 126 -19.75 4.99 52.65
N GLY A 127 -20.72 5.36 53.49
CA GLY A 127 -22.08 5.72 53.05
C GLY A 127 -22.16 7.03 52.24
N ILE A 128 -21.35 8.04 52.57
CA ILE A 128 -21.31 9.31 51.83
C ILE A 128 -20.60 9.11 50.49
N ILE A 129 -19.54 8.32 50.48
CA ILE A 129 -18.79 7.98 49.26
C ILE A 129 -19.67 7.19 48.29
N ASP A 130 -20.43 6.20 48.78
CA ASP A 130 -21.34 5.39 47.96
C ASP A 130 -22.51 6.23 47.39
N ALA A 131 -23.02 7.20 48.16
CA ALA A 131 -24.01 8.15 47.67
C ALA A 131 -23.43 9.08 46.58
N ASN A 132 -22.22 9.61 46.78
CA ASN A 132 -21.54 10.47 45.80
C ASN A 132 -21.21 9.72 44.51
N LEU A 133 -20.81 8.44 44.60
CA LEU A 133 -20.56 7.60 43.43
C LEU A 133 -21.83 7.34 42.63
N LYS A 134 -22.96 7.05 43.29
CA LYS A 134 -24.26 6.88 42.61
C LYS A 134 -24.68 8.17 41.90
N LEU A 135 -24.55 9.31 42.57
CA LEU A 135 -24.85 10.62 41.96
C LEU A 135 -23.94 10.93 40.77
N LEU A 136 -22.65 10.61 40.85
CA LEU A 136 -21.71 10.75 39.73
C LEU A 136 -22.06 9.83 38.56
N GLN A 137 -22.43 8.57 38.81
CA GLN A 137 -22.87 7.64 37.78
C GLN A 137 -24.18 8.10 37.12
N GLU A 138 -25.13 8.60 37.91
CA GLU A 138 -26.36 9.21 37.37
C GLU A 138 -26.05 10.46 36.52
N ALA A 139 -25.14 11.32 36.98
CA ALA A 139 -24.72 12.50 36.25
C ALA A 139 -23.97 12.15 34.95
N GLU A 140 -23.13 11.11 34.98
CA GLU A 140 -22.46 10.55 33.80
C GLU A 140 -23.48 10.05 32.77
N GLN A 141 -24.47 9.25 33.18
CA GLN A 141 -25.51 8.74 32.29
C GLN A 141 -26.37 9.87 31.70
N ARG A 142 -26.73 10.87 32.53
CA ARG A 142 -27.44 12.07 32.06
C ARG A 142 -26.61 12.84 31.05
N LEU A 143 -25.33 13.08 31.33
CA LEU A 143 -24.45 13.81 30.42
C LEU A 143 -24.26 13.06 29.09
N LYS A 144 -24.08 11.73 29.13
CA LYS A 144 -24.02 10.88 27.93
C LYS A 144 -25.26 11.06 27.07
N THR A 145 -26.44 11.03 27.68
CA THR A 145 -27.72 11.21 26.96
C THR A 145 -27.80 12.61 26.33
N ILE A 146 -27.52 13.67 27.11
CA ILE A 146 -27.60 15.06 26.63
C ILE A 146 -26.61 15.31 25.49
N VAL A 147 -25.36 14.88 25.64
CA VAL A 147 -24.31 15.06 24.62
C VAL A 147 -24.70 14.34 23.33
N THR A 148 -25.22 13.12 23.45
CA THR A 148 -25.68 12.32 22.30
C THR A 148 -26.83 13.01 21.56
N GLU A 149 -27.84 13.51 22.28
CA GLU A 149 -28.98 14.23 21.69
C GLU A 149 -28.58 15.57 21.06
N LYS A 150 -27.72 16.33 21.73
CA LYS A 150 -27.22 17.62 21.23
C LYS A 150 -26.33 17.43 20.01
N PHE A 151 -25.49 16.39 20.00
CA PHE A 151 -24.69 16.01 18.84
C PHE A 151 -25.56 15.64 17.63
N ASP A 152 -26.57 14.80 17.82
CA ASP A 152 -27.50 14.40 16.76
C ASP A 152 -28.30 15.61 16.22
N THR A 153 -28.62 16.58 17.09
CA THR A 153 -29.28 17.83 16.70
C THR A 153 -28.35 18.73 15.88
N ALA A 154 -27.09 18.89 16.30
CA ALA A 154 -26.08 19.66 15.58
C ALA A 154 -25.80 19.05 14.18
N MET A 155 -25.74 17.73 14.09
CA MET A 155 -25.61 17.00 12.81
C MET A 155 -26.77 17.29 11.86
N LYS A 156 -28.02 17.34 12.36
CA LYS A 156 -29.20 17.64 11.55
C LYS A 156 -29.23 19.09 11.06
N GLN A 157 -28.69 20.01 11.85
CA GLN A 157 -28.60 21.44 11.50
C GLN A 157 -27.41 21.76 10.59
N GLY A 158 -26.42 20.86 10.48
CA GLY A 158 -25.20 21.09 9.69
C GLY A 158 -24.22 22.06 10.34
N ASP A 159 -24.30 22.27 11.66
CA ASP A 159 -23.41 23.17 12.39
C ASP A 159 -22.08 22.46 12.71
N LEU A 160 -21.10 22.62 11.81
CA LEU A 160 -19.79 21.99 11.92
C LEU A 160 -19.06 22.35 13.24
N PRO A 161 -18.98 23.62 13.67
CA PRO A 161 -18.41 23.97 14.97
C PRO A 161 -19.01 23.22 16.16
N GLN A 162 -20.34 23.11 16.23
CA GLN A 162 -20.99 22.39 17.34
C GLN A 162 -20.74 20.88 17.25
N VAL A 163 -20.77 20.30 16.05
CA VAL A 163 -20.41 18.88 15.85
C VAL A 163 -19.00 18.62 16.36
N GLU A 164 -18.01 19.44 16.00
CA GLU A 164 -16.63 19.28 16.47
C GLU A 164 -16.49 19.48 17.99
N ARG A 165 -17.26 20.42 18.56
CA ARG A 165 -17.27 20.68 20.00
C ARG A 165 -17.74 19.44 20.77
N PHE A 166 -18.91 18.90 20.43
CA PHE A 166 -19.45 17.71 21.07
C PHE A 166 -18.64 16.45 20.76
N PHE A 167 -18.05 16.35 19.55
CA PHE A 167 -17.17 15.25 19.17
C PHE A 167 -15.96 15.10 20.12
N LYS A 168 -15.42 16.19 20.66
CA LYS A 168 -14.32 16.18 21.64
C LYS A 168 -14.73 15.67 23.02
N ILE A 169 -16.03 15.65 23.33
CA ILE A 169 -16.56 15.27 24.64
C ILE A 169 -16.75 13.75 24.75
N PHE A 170 -17.14 13.07 23.67
CA PHE A 170 -17.29 11.60 23.63
C PHE A 170 -16.13 10.80 24.24
N PRO A 171 -14.84 11.06 23.91
CA PRO A 171 -13.72 10.30 24.47
C PRO A 171 -13.59 10.53 25.99
N LEU A 172 -13.87 11.75 26.47
CA LEU A 172 -13.88 12.06 27.91
C LEU A 172 -14.92 11.25 28.69
N LEU A 173 -16.00 10.85 28.04
CA LEU A 173 -17.07 10.02 28.61
C LEU A 173 -16.84 8.51 28.42
N GLY A 174 -15.69 8.12 27.86
CA GLY A 174 -15.37 6.73 27.51
C GLY A 174 -16.09 6.20 26.27
N LEU A 175 -16.82 7.05 25.54
CA LEU A 175 -17.64 6.69 24.37
C LEU A 175 -16.87 6.86 23.05
N HIS A 176 -15.64 6.35 22.99
CA HIS A 176 -14.73 6.52 21.85
C HIS A 176 -15.32 5.96 20.54
N GLU A 177 -15.79 4.71 20.55
CA GLU A 177 -16.32 4.06 19.34
C GLU A 177 -17.62 4.70 18.86
N GLU A 178 -18.51 5.08 19.79
CA GLU A 178 -19.79 5.71 19.45
C GLU A 178 -19.59 7.09 18.84
N GLY A 179 -18.71 7.92 19.44
CA GLY A 179 -18.36 9.24 18.91
C GLY A 179 -17.76 9.15 17.52
N LEU A 180 -16.81 8.23 17.30
CA LEU A 180 -16.21 7.99 15.99
C LEU A 180 -17.24 7.49 14.98
N SER A 181 -18.13 6.57 15.36
CA SER A 181 -19.15 6.03 14.45
C SER A 181 -20.14 7.11 14.01
N LYS A 182 -20.69 7.89 14.94
CA LYS A 182 -21.65 8.97 14.60
C LYS A 182 -21.01 10.10 13.81
N PHE A 183 -19.79 10.50 14.17
CA PHE A 183 -19.05 11.52 13.42
C PHE A 183 -18.70 11.03 12.01
N SER A 184 -18.31 9.76 11.87
CA SER A 184 -18.07 9.15 10.57
C SER A 184 -19.35 9.15 9.72
N GLU A 185 -20.51 8.83 10.30
CA GLU A 185 -21.79 8.85 9.59
C GLU A 185 -22.14 10.27 9.08
N TYR A 186 -21.90 11.30 9.90
CA TYR A 186 -22.07 12.69 9.49
C TYR A 186 -21.18 13.05 8.30
N LEU A 187 -19.90 12.70 8.35
CA LEU A 187 -18.97 12.95 7.26
C LEU A 187 -19.33 12.15 6.00
N CYS A 188 -19.76 10.90 6.14
CA CYS A 188 -20.26 10.08 5.03
C CYS A 188 -21.47 10.75 4.35
N LYS A 189 -22.41 11.32 5.10
CA LYS A 189 -23.53 12.09 4.51
C LYS A 189 -23.06 13.29 3.72
N GLN A 190 -22.04 14.02 4.18
CA GLN A 190 -21.48 15.14 3.42
C GLN A 190 -20.80 14.68 2.12
N VAL A 191 -20.05 13.57 2.18
CA VAL A 191 -19.45 12.95 0.99
C VAL A 191 -20.54 12.55 0.01
N ALA A 192 -21.59 11.86 0.48
CA ALA A 192 -22.71 11.41 -0.33
C ALA A 192 -23.41 12.56 -1.06
N ASN A 193 -23.70 13.66 -0.34
CA ASN A 193 -24.37 14.83 -0.93
C ASN A 193 -23.51 15.48 -2.01
N LYS A 194 -22.22 15.74 -1.73
CA LYS A 194 -21.30 16.34 -2.72
C LYS A 194 -21.07 15.42 -3.92
N ALA A 195 -20.97 14.11 -3.69
CA ALA A 195 -20.82 13.13 -4.77
C ALA A 195 -22.05 13.10 -5.67
N GLU A 196 -23.25 13.14 -5.10
CA GLU A 196 -24.50 13.19 -5.86
C GLU A 196 -24.64 14.50 -6.65
N GLU A 197 -24.29 15.65 -6.06
CA GLU A 197 -24.25 16.94 -6.76
C GLU A 197 -23.30 16.91 -7.96
N ASN A 198 -22.06 16.43 -7.76
CA ASN A 198 -21.08 16.31 -8.85
C ASN A 198 -21.57 15.37 -9.95
N LEU A 199 -22.22 14.27 -9.58
CA LEU A 199 -22.73 13.30 -10.53
C LEU A 199 -23.93 13.84 -11.33
N GLN A 200 -24.78 14.67 -10.71
CA GLN A 200 -25.88 15.35 -11.41
C GLN A 200 -25.36 16.37 -12.42
N LEU A 201 -24.31 17.12 -12.09
CA LEU A 201 -23.66 18.06 -13.01
C LEU A 201 -23.13 17.35 -14.27
N VAL A 202 -22.53 16.18 -14.08
CA VAL A 202 -22.01 15.34 -15.17
C VAL A 202 -23.14 14.87 -16.07
N MET A 203 -24.26 14.44 -15.51
CA MET A 203 -25.45 14.03 -16.28
C MET A 203 -26.11 15.16 -17.06
N GLY A 204 -25.90 16.43 -16.65
CA GLY A 204 -26.37 17.61 -17.37
C GLY A 204 -25.41 18.11 -18.45
N THR A 205 -24.23 17.51 -18.58
CA THR A 205 -23.20 17.94 -19.54
C THR A 205 -23.45 17.31 -20.91
N ASP A 206 -23.32 18.10 -21.98
CA ASP A 206 -23.45 17.62 -23.36
C ASP A 206 -22.29 16.66 -23.71
N MET A 207 -22.63 15.44 -24.12
CA MET A 207 -21.67 14.38 -24.45
C MET A 207 -20.87 14.64 -25.74
N SER A 208 -21.14 15.75 -26.44
CA SER A 208 -20.37 16.21 -27.60
C SER A 208 -19.10 17.01 -27.25
N ASP A 209 -18.92 17.42 -25.99
CA ASP A 209 -17.72 18.17 -25.56
C ASP A 209 -16.48 17.26 -25.54
N ARG A 210 -15.32 17.80 -25.92
CA ARG A 210 -14.02 17.12 -25.82
C ARG A 210 -13.70 16.68 -24.39
N ARG A 211 -14.24 17.39 -23.39
CA ARG A 211 -14.14 16.99 -21.97
C ARG A 211 -15.00 15.79 -21.57
N ALA A 212 -16.00 15.43 -22.38
CA ALA A 212 -16.84 14.26 -22.10
C ALA A 212 -16.03 12.95 -22.06
N ALA A 213 -14.90 12.88 -22.80
CA ALA A 213 -14.04 11.70 -22.87
C ALA A 213 -13.35 11.31 -21.54
N VAL A 214 -13.36 12.17 -20.51
CA VAL A 214 -12.74 11.90 -19.20
C VAL A 214 -13.64 12.26 -18.02
N ILE A 215 -14.92 12.50 -18.28
CA ILE A 215 -15.85 13.09 -17.32
C ILE A 215 -16.08 12.20 -16.09
N PHE A 216 -16.11 10.87 -16.26
CA PHE A 216 -16.31 9.94 -15.16
C PHE A 216 -15.03 9.78 -14.34
N ALA A 217 -13.86 9.83 -14.99
CA ALA A 217 -12.58 9.84 -14.30
C ALA A 217 -12.37 11.12 -13.46
N ASP A 218 -12.79 12.28 -13.98
CA ASP A 218 -12.78 13.54 -13.24
C ASP A 218 -13.76 13.51 -12.06
N THR A 219 -14.93 12.89 -12.25
CA THR A 219 -15.92 12.72 -11.16
C THR A 219 -15.38 11.87 -10.02
N LEU A 220 -14.73 10.75 -10.32
CA LEU A 220 -14.04 9.93 -9.31
C LEU A 220 -12.91 10.73 -8.64
N THR A 221 -12.18 11.53 -9.40
CA THR A 221 -11.12 12.39 -8.85
C THR A 221 -11.68 13.38 -7.83
N LEU A 222 -12.81 14.04 -8.13
CA LEU A 222 -13.48 14.94 -7.20
C LEU A 222 -13.95 14.23 -5.92
N LEU A 223 -14.46 13.00 -6.04
CA LEU A 223 -14.84 12.18 -4.89
C LEU A 223 -13.62 11.86 -4.01
N PHE A 224 -12.53 11.36 -4.60
CA PHE A 224 -11.32 11.00 -3.88
C PHE A 224 -10.64 12.19 -3.22
N GLU A 225 -10.54 13.32 -3.91
CA GLU A 225 -10.03 14.56 -3.33
C GLU A 225 -10.93 15.07 -2.20
N GLY A 226 -12.25 14.97 -2.35
CA GLY A 226 -13.20 15.33 -1.30
C GLY A 226 -12.97 14.53 -0.02
N ILE A 227 -12.82 13.21 -0.14
CA ILE A 227 -12.54 12.32 1.00
C ILE A 227 -11.15 12.62 1.58
N ALA A 228 -10.13 12.81 0.74
CA ALA A 228 -8.78 13.13 1.20
C ALA A 228 -8.77 14.43 2.03
N ARG A 229 -9.45 15.49 1.57
CA ARG A 229 -9.58 16.76 2.32
C ARG A 229 -10.29 16.58 3.66
N ILE A 230 -11.33 15.75 3.72
CA ILE A 230 -12.04 15.42 4.97
C ILE A 230 -11.09 14.73 5.95
N VAL A 231 -10.33 13.73 5.48
CA VAL A 231 -9.34 13.02 6.30
C VAL A 231 -8.28 13.99 6.81
N GLU A 232 -7.73 14.85 5.96
CA GLU A 232 -6.69 15.81 6.36
C GLU A 232 -7.18 16.86 7.36
N THR A 233 -8.42 17.32 7.20
CA THR A 233 -9.02 18.32 8.10
C THR A 233 -9.30 17.72 9.49
N HIS A 234 -9.76 16.47 9.54
CA HIS A 234 -10.20 15.84 10.79
C HIS A 234 -9.17 14.89 11.42
N GLN A 235 -8.05 14.59 10.77
CA GLN A 235 -6.98 13.80 11.37
C GLN A 235 -6.44 14.43 12.68
N PRO A 236 -6.12 15.74 12.76
CA PRO A 236 -5.57 16.32 13.99
C PRO A 236 -6.51 16.23 15.19
N ILE A 237 -7.82 16.39 14.97
CA ILE A 237 -8.81 16.32 16.05
C ILE A 237 -9.00 14.87 16.53
N VAL A 238 -8.92 13.88 15.64
CA VAL A 238 -8.96 12.46 16.06
C VAL A 238 -7.72 12.09 16.85
N GLU A 239 -6.52 12.39 16.33
CA GLU A 239 -5.26 12.05 16.99
C GLU A 239 -5.11 12.76 18.36
N THR A 240 -5.55 14.02 18.47
CA THR A 240 -5.42 14.80 19.71
C THR A 240 -6.37 14.34 20.81
N TYR A 241 -7.63 14.01 20.49
CA TYR A 241 -8.66 13.75 21.49
C TYR A 241 -9.00 12.27 21.69
N TYR A 242 -8.89 11.45 20.64
CA TYR A 242 -9.18 10.01 20.69
C TYR A 242 -7.92 9.16 20.81
N GLY A 243 -6.76 9.74 20.50
CA GLY A 243 -5.46 9.08 20.54
C GLY A 243 -5.07 8.40 19.22
N PRO A 244 -3.81 7.97 19.13
CA PRO A 244 -3.28 7.33 17.93
C PRO A 244 -3.90 5.94 17.71
N GLY A 245 -3.96 5.50 16.46
CA GLY A 245 -4.56 4.24 16.02
C GLY A 245 -6.07 4.30 15.79
N ARG A 246 -6.72 5.42 16.12
CA ARG A 246 -8.18 5.61 15.96
C ARG A 246 -8.59 6.17 14.61
N LEU A 247 -7.63 6.66 13.80
CA LEU A 247 -7.91 7.17 12.46
C LEU A 247 -8.43 6.05 11.53
N TYR A 248 -7.96 4.83 11.74
CA TYR A 248 -8.42 3.64 11.01
C TYR A 248 -9.95 3.47 11.07
N THR A 249 -10.57 3.67 12.23
CA THR A 249 -12.03 3.52 12.39
C THR A 249 -12.78 4.55 11.55
N LEU A 250 -12.32 5.81 11.54
CA LEU A 250 -12.92 6.86 10.71
C LEU A 250 -12.80 6.52 9.22
N ILE A 251 -11.59 6.18 8.77
CA ILE A 251 -11.33 5.88 7.36
C ILE A 251 -12.09 4.63 6.91
N LYS A 252 -12.25 3.62 7.77
CA LYS A 252 -13.05 2.42 7.45
C LYS A 252 -14.48 2.79 7.06
N HIS A 253 -15.12 3.72 7.76
CA HIS A 253 -16.47 4.17 7.42
C HIS A 253 -16.48 5.01 6.15
N LEU A 254 -15.52 5.94 6.00
CA LEU A 254 -15.38 6.74 4.78
C LEU A 254 -15.12 5.89 3.54
N GLN A 255 -14.38 4.78 3.67
CA GLN A 255 -14.12 3.85 2.57
C GLN A 255 -15.39 3.13 2.12
N VAL A 256 -16.27 2.74 3.06
CA VAL A 256 -17.57 2.14 2.72
C VAL A 256 -18.45 3.13 1.96
N GLU A 257 -18.43 4.41 2.35
CA GLU A 257 -19.16 5.43 1.60
C GLU A 257 -18.52 5.73 0.25
N CYS A 258 -17.18 5.74 0.17
CA CYS A 258 -16.43 5.84 -1.08
C CYS A 258 -16.86 4.75 -2.06
N ASP A 259 -16.85 3.49 -1.59
CA ASP A 259 -17.28 2.32 -2.33
C ASP A 259 -18.69 2.50 -2.91
N ARG A 260 -19.65 2.95 -2.09
CA ARG A 260 -21.04 3.20 -2.54
C ARG A 260 -21.13 4.27 -3.62
N GLN A 261 -20.38 5.36 -3.51
CA GLN A 261 -20.41 6.42 -4.50
C GLN A 261 -19.68 6.03 -5.79
N VAL A 262 -18.56 5.29 -5.68
CA VAL A 262 -17.84 4.71 -6.82
C VAL A 262 -18.75 3.78 -7.62
N GLU A 263 -19.48 2.89 -6.94
CA GLU A 263 -20.43 1.97 -7.59
C GLU A 263 -21.42 2.74 -8.48
N LYS A 264 -22.03 3.81 -7.95
CA LYS A 264 -22.95 4.65 -8.74
C LYS A 264 -22.28 5.30 -9.95
N VAL A 265 -21.05 5.81 -9.80
CA VAL A 265 -20.31 6.48 -10.88
C VAL A 265 -19.93 5.46 -11.96
N VAL A 266 -19.43 4.29 -11.55
CA VAL A 266 -19.06 3.19 -12.46
C VAL A 266 -20.29 2.64 -13.18
N ASP A 267 -21.40 2.44 -12.49
CA ASP A 267 -22.66 2.01 -13.11
C ASP A 267 -23.15 2.99 -14.17
N LYS A 268 -23.04 4.30 -13.91
CA LYS A 268 -23.39 5.33 -14.90
C LYS A 268 -22.40 5.35 -16.06
N PHE A 269 -21.11 5.20 -15.80
CA PHE A 269 -20.09 5.06 -16.84
C PHE A 269 -20.39 3.87 -17.77
N ILE A 270 -20.65 2.69 -17.20
CA ILE A 270 -20.95 1.46 -17.96
C ILE A 270 -22.17 1.65 -18.86
N LYS A 271 -23.21 2.33 -18.35
CA LYS A 271 -24.45 2.61 -19.10
C LYS A 271 -24.23 3.65 -20.20
N GLU A 272 -23.66 4.80 -19.88
CA GLU A 272 -23.49 5.93 -20.81
C GLU A 272 -22.43 5.67 -21.89
N ARG A 273 -21.47 4.77 -21.63
CA ARG A 273 -20.45 4.36 -22.61
C ARG A 273 -20.75 3.03 -23.27
N ASP A 274 -21.86 2.37 -22.92
CA ASP A 274 -22.20 1.02 -23.39
C ASP A 274 -21.04 0.01 -23.22
N TYR A 275 -20.27 0.15 -22.14
CA TYR A 275 -18.96 -0.50 -21.99
C TYR A 275 -19.03 -2.03 -22.10
N HIS A 276 -20.03 -2.65 -21.44
CA HIS A 276 -20.25 -4.09 -21.54
C HIS A 276 -20.67 -4.56 -22.93
N ARG A 277 -21.48 -3.76 -23.65
CA ARG A 277 -21.90 -4.09 -25.01
C ARG A 277 -20.71 -4.04 -25.96
N GLN A 278 -19.84 -3.04 -25.81
CA GLN A 278 -18.61 -2.93 -26.59
C GLN A 278 -17.68 -4.11 -26.33
N PHE A 279 -17.48 -4.48 -25.06
CA PHE A 279 -16.70 -5.66 -24.70
C PHE A 279 -17.26 -6.95 -25.34
N GLN A 280 -18.58 -7.17 -25.29
CA GLN A 280 -19.21 -8.34 -25.91
C GLN A 280 -19.02 -8.36 -27.43
N GLN A 281 -19.12 -7.21 -28.09
CA GLN A 281 -18.88 -7.09 -29.53
C GLN A 281 -17.41 -7.41 -29.87
N VAL A 282 -16.45 -6.90 -29.08
CA VAL A 282 -15.02 -7.23 -29.22
C VAL A 282 -14.75 -8.72 -28.97
N GLN A 283 -15.33 -9.30 -27.93
CA GLN A 283 -15.14 -10.72 -27.64
C GLN A 283 -15.67 -11.59 -28.79
N ASN A 284 -16.83 -11.23 -29.34
CA ASN A 284 -17.41 -11.91 -30.49
C ASN A 284 -16.58 -11.75 -31.76
N SER A 285 -15.95 -10.59 -31.99
CA SER A 285 -15.11 -10.37 -33.18
C SER A 285 -13.80 -11.14 -33.11
N ILE A 286 -13.20 -11.27 -31.92
CA ILE A 286 -12.02 -12.11 -31.69
C ILE A 286 -12.35 -13.60 -31.91
N MET A 287 -13.51 -14.08 -31.42
CA MET A 287 -13.88 -15.50 -31.51
C MET A 287 -14.47 -15.90 -32.87
N ARG A 288 -15.12 -14.97 -33.57
CA ARG A 288 -15.78 -15.20 -34.87
C ARG A 288 -15.22 -14.19 -35.87
N SER A 289 -14.27 -14.65 -36.69
CA SER A 289 -13.58 -13.87 -37.74
C SER A 289 -14.49 -13.25 -38.82
N SER A 290 -15.80 -13.52 -38.78
CA SER A 290 -16.81 -13.10 -39.77
C SER A 290 -18.04 -12.44 -39.12
N SER A 291 -17.84 -11.58 -38.12
CA SER A 291 -18.92 -10.71 -37.60
C SER A 291 -19.05 -9.45 -38.48
N ALA A 292 -20.29 -9.12 -38.88
CA ALA A 292 -20.61 -7.98 -39.76
C ALA A 292 -20.59 -6.62 -39.03
N GLU A 293 -20.61 -6.61 -37.70
CA GLU A 293 -20.49 -5.41 -36.86
C GLU A 293 -19.12 -5.41 -36.17
N LYS A 294 -18.09 -4.91 -36.85
CA LYS A 294 -16.79 -4.63 -36.23
C LYS A 294 -16.83 -3.23 -35.61
N ILE A 295 -16.43 -3.11 -34.35
CA ILE A 295 -16.22 -1.80 -33.72
C ILE A 295 -14.97 -1.17 -34.34
N GLU A 296 -15.07 0.10 -34.71
CA GLU A 296 -13.91 0.86 -35.17
C GLU A 296 -12.95 1.15 -34.02
N PRO A 297 -11.63 0.92 -34.16
CA PRO A 297 -10.65 1.18 -33.09
C PRO A 297 -10.70 2.63 -32.58
N ARG A 298 -11.07 3.59 -33.43
CA ARG A 298 -11.17 5.01 -33.07
C ARG A 298 -12.25 5.29 -32.01
N GLU A 299 -13.30 4.49 -31.96
CA GLU A 299 -14.38 4.63 -30.97
C GLU A 299 -13.98 4.11 -29.60
N LEU A 300 -13.09 3.10 -29.55
CA LEU A 300 -12.59 2.53 -28.30
C LEU A 300 -11.55 3.42 -27.61
N ASP A 301 -10.75 4.18 -28.38
CA ASP A 301 -9.60 4.93 -27.86
C ASP A 301 -9.92 5.87 -26.67
N PRO A 302 -11.00 6.69 -26.71
CA PRO A 302 -11.37 7.55 -25.59
C PRO A 302 -11.80 6.75 -24.36
N ILE A 303 -12.55 5.67 -24.55
CA ILE A 303 -13.12 4.85 -23.48
C ILE A 303 -12.01 4.08 -22.75
N LEU A 304 -11.10 3.48 -23.52
CA LEU A 304 -9.90 2.81 -22.99
C LEU A 304 -9.04 3.79 -22.18
N THR A 305 -8.91 5.03 -22.66
CA THR A 305 -8.19 6.09 -21.94
C THR A 305 -8.91 6.46 -20.63
N GLU A 306 -10.22 6.64 -20.66
CA GLU A 306 -11.03 6.98 -19.48
C GLU A 306 -10.91 5.90 -18.39
N VAL A 307 -11.00 4.61 -18.76
CA VAL A 307 -10.88 3.48 -17.82
C VAL A 307 -9.49 3.43 -17.17
N THR A 308 -8.42 3.58 -17.94
CA THR A 308 -7.07 3.61 -17.35
C THR A 308 -6.89 4.79 -16.41
N LEU A 309 -7.47 5.94 -16.73
CA LEU A 309 -7.43 7.11 -15.84
C LEU A 309 -8.24 6.88 -14.57
N MET A 310 -9.44 6.28 -14.64
CA MET A 310 -10.25 5.91 -13.48
C MET A 310 -9.47 4.99 -12.54
N ASN A 311 -8.80 3.95 -13.07
CA ASN A 311 -7.99 3.03 -12.27
C ASN A 311 -6.79 3.76 -11.62
N ALA A 312 -6.08 4.59 -12.39
CA ALA A 312 -4.93 5.35 -11.90
C ALA A 312 -5.29 6.27 -10.72
N ARG A 313 -6.45 6.95 -10.81
CA ARG A 313 -6.95 7.83 -9.74
C ARG A 313 -7.35 7.04 -8.49
N SER A 314 -7.94 5.87 -8.70
CA SER A 314 -8.32 4.96 -7.62
C SER A 314 -7.11 4.44 -6.86
N GLU A 315 -6.07 4.01 -7.58
CA GLU A 315 -4.79 3.56 -6.99
C GLU A 315 -4.08 4.67 -6.20
N LEU A 316 -4.08 5.89 -6.71
CA LEU A 316 -3.52 7.05 -5.99
C LEU A 316 -4.26 7.31 -4.68
N TYR A 317 -5.58 7.25 -4.69
CA TYR A 317 -6.41 7.41 -3.50
C TYR A 317 -6.16 6.29 -2.47
N LEU A 318 -6.18 5.03 -2.89
CA LEU A 318 -5.93 3.89 -2.00
C LEU A 318 -4.53 3.96 -1.37
N ARG A 319 -3.52 4.42 -2.11
CA ARG A 319 -2.17 4.65 -1.57
C ARG A 319 -2.15 5.78 -0.56
N PHE A 320 -2.82 6.89 -0.84
CA PHE A 320 -2.94 7.99 0.11
C PHE A 320 -3.54 7.50 1.43
N ILE A 321 -4.64 6.76 1.37
CA ILE A 321 -5.29 6.18 2.55
C ILE A 321 -4.37 5.20 3.29
N LYS A 322 -3.73 4.28 2.55
CA LYS A 322 -2.78 3.31 3.12
C LYS A 322 -1.68 4.02 3.91
N ARG A 323 -1.08 5.06 3.34
CA ARG A 323 0.01 5.82 3.97
C ARG A 323 -0.45 6.54 5.24
N ARG A 324 -1.67 7.11 5.24
CA ARG A 324 -2.23 7.80 6.41
C ARG A 324 -2.49 6.84 7.56
N ILE A 325 -3.07 5.67 7.29
CA ILE A 325 -3.34 4.67 8.33
C ILE A 325 -2.04 4.08 8.88
N ILE A 326 -1.07 3.75 8.02
CA ILE A 326 0.23 3.21 8.48
C ILE A 326 0.92 4.21 9.42
N ALA A 327 0.93 5.51 9.08
CA ALA A 327 1.53 6.52 9.93
C ALA A 327 0.84 6.62 11.31
N ASP A 328 -0.49 6.49 11.37
CA ASP A 328 -1.24 6.47 12.64
C ASP A 328 -0.95 5.21 13.46
N PHE A 329 -0.88 4.03 12.82
CA PHE A 329 -0.51 2.78 13.48
C PHE A 329 0.94 2.78 13.97
N GLU A 330 1.90 3.37 13.25
CA GLU A 330 3.29 3.47 13.72
C GLU A 330 3.40 4.21 15.06
N VAL A 331 2.56 5.23 15.27
CA VAL A 331 2.51 5.97 16.54
C VAL A 331 1.75 5.17 17.61
N GLY A 332 0.58 4.62 17.25
CA GLY A 332 -0.29 3.87 18.17
C GLY A 332 0.34 2.56 18.68
N ASP A 333 1.08 1.87 17.82
CA ASP A 333 1.69 0.57 18.10
C ASP A 333 3.16 0.68 18.53
N SER A 334 3.64 1.89 18.86
CA SER A 334 5.04 2.15 19.23
C SER A 334 5.56 1.25 20.36
N MET A 335 4.69 0.88 21.30
CA MET A 335 4.96 -0.03 22.42
C MET A 335 4.23 -1.39 22.31
N ALA A 336 3.53 -1.65 21.20
CA ALA A 336 2.76 -2.89 21.01
C ALA A 336 3.66 -4.06 20.58
N SER A 337 3.20 -5.30 20.81
CA SER A 337 3.92 -6.49 20.35
C SER A 337 3.88 -6.59 18.83
N GLU A 338 4.87 -7.30 18.25
CA GLU A 338 4.92 -7.53 16.80
C GLU A 338 3.69 -8.29 16.26
N GLU A 339 3.00 -9.07 17.10
CA GLU A 339 1.75 -9.73 16.70
C GLU A 339 0.64 -8.73 16.40
N VAL A 340 0.49 -7.70 17.25
CA VAL A 340 -0.53 -6.65 17.09
C VAL A 340 -0.27 -5.83 15.82
N LYS A 341 0.99 -5.46 15.58
CA LYS A 341 1.39 -4.75 14.35
C LYS A 341 1.07 -5.55 13.10
N GLN A 342 1.34 -6.86 13.11
CA GLN A 342 0.98 -7.74 12.00
C GLN A 342 -0.54 -7.88 11.83
N GLU A 343 -1.31 -7.85 12.91
CA GLU A 343 -2.77 -7.91 12.86
C GLU A 343 -3.37 -6.63 12.25
N HIS A 344 -2.91 -5.46 12.69
CA HIS A 344 -3.28 -4.16 12.13
C HIS A 344 -2.92 -4.05 10.65
N GLN A 345 -1.75 -4.53 10.25
CA GLN A 345 -1.36 -4.60 8.84
C GLN A 345 -2.30 -5.49 8.02
N LYS A 346 -2.68 -6.66 8.55
CA LYS A 346 -3.66 -7.56 7.90
C LYS A 346 -5.04 -6.92 7.78
N TYR A 347 -5.50 -6.19 8.79
CA TYR A 347 -6.77 -5.47 8.73
C TYR A 347 -6.75 -4.38 7.65
N LEU A 348 -5.65 -3.62 7.56
CA LEU A 348 -5.48 -2.61 6.54
C LEU A 348 -5.46 -3.21 5.12
N ASP A 349 -4.67 -4.25 4.90
CA ASP A 349 -4.61 -4.90 3.58
C ASP A 349 -5.97 -5.54 3.23
N LYS A 350 -6.70 -6.09 4.20
CA LYS A 350 -8.06 -6.59 3.99
C LYS A 350 -9.03 -5.46 3.62
N LEU A 351 -8.94 -4.30 4.27
CA LEU A 351 -9.80 -3.14 3.99
C LEU A 351 -9.59 -2.65 2.56
N LEU A 352 -8.34 -2.48 2.13
CA LEU A 352 -8.02 -1.86 0.84
C LEU A 352 -8.12 -2.86 -0.33
N ASN A 353 -7.66 -4.09 -0.16
CA ASN A 353 -7.68 -5.06 -1.27
C ASN A 353 -9.07 -5.65 -1.53
N ASN A 354 -9.95 -5.68 -0.52
CA ASN A 354 -11.29 -6.25 -0.65
C ASN A 354 -12.42 -5.22 -0.69
N CYS A 355 -12.10 -3.92 -0.71
CA CYS A 355 -13.12 -2.89 -0.90
C CYS A 355 -13.75 -2.98 -2.29
N LEU A 356 -14.96 -2.45 -2.42
CA LEU A 356 -15.71 -2.49 -3.68
C LEU A 356 -15.03 -1.63 -4.75
N LEU A 357 -14.36 -0.54 -4.37
CA LEU A 357 -13.54 0.25 -5.28
C LEU A 357 -12.48 -0.61 -5.99
N SER A 358 -11.67 -1.35 -5.23
CA SER A 358 -10.62 -2.22 -5.80
C SER A 358 -11.21 -3.30 -6.72
N ARG A 359 -12.32 -3.92 -6.33
CA ARG A 359 -12.99 -4.95 -7.16
C ARG A 359 -13.56 -4.35 -8.44
N SER A 360 -14.25 -3.23 -8.36
CA SER A 360 -14.84 -2.56 -9.52
C SER A 360 -13.77 -2.15 -10.53
N MET A 361 -12.66 -1.61 -10.05
CA MET A 361 -11.55 -1.23 -10.91
C MET A 361 -10.84 -2.44 -11.52
N GLN A 362 -10.65 -3.53 -10.76
CA GLN A 362 -10.12 -4.79 -11.30
C GLN A 362 -11.00 -5.38 -12.39
N GLU A 363 -12.33 -5.34 -12.24
CA GLU A 363 -13.28 -5.79 -13.26
C GLU A 363 -13.19 -4.93 -14.54
N LEU A 364 -13.21 -3.60 -14.40
CA LEU A 364 -13.03 -2.69 -15.54
C LEU A 364 -11.70 -2.91 -16.26
N ILE A 365 -10.61 -3.10 -15.52
CA ILE A 365 -9.29 -3.41 -16.09
C ILE A 365 -9.30 -4.78 -16.80
N GLY A 366 -10.02 -5.76 -16.26
CA GLY A 366 -10.21 -7.07 -16.91
C GLY A 366 -10.82 -6.93 -18.30
N TYR A 367 -11.90 -6.15 -18.44
CA TYR A 367 -12.51 -5.89 -19.75
C TYR A 367 -11.59 -5.05 -20.66
N TYR A 368 -10.91 -4.06 -20.08
CA TYR A 368 -9.95 -3.21 -20.80
C TYR A 368 -8.87 -4.05 -21.49
N ILE A 369 -8.27 -5.05 -20.82
CA ILE A 369 -7.18 -5.85 -21.39
C ILE A 369 -7.59 -6.48 -22.73
N THR A 370 -8.77 -7.10 -22.80
CA THR A 370 -9.27 -7.71 -24.04
C THR A 370 -9.58 -6.67 -25.11
N MET A 371 -10.17 -5.53 -24.73
CA MET A 371 -10.48 -4.47 -25.70
C MET A 371 -9.25 -3.74 -26.22
N GLU A 372 -8.23 -3.59 -25.39
CA GLU A 372 -6.93 -3.03 -25.73
C GLU A 372 -6.17 -3.96 -26.70
N GLU A 373 -6.21 -5.27 -26.47
CA GLU A 373 -5.64 -6.27 -27.39
C GLU A 373 -6.30 -6.16 -28.78
N TYR A 374 -7.64 -6.13 -28.83
CA TYR A 374 -8.37 -5.97 -30.08
C TYR A 374 -8.05 -4.64 -30.78
N PHE A 375 -8.03 -3.55 -30.02
CA PHE A 375 -7.66 -2.22 -30.52
C PHE A 375 -6.27 -2.25 -31.16
N MET A 376 -5.29 -2.87 -30.49
CA MET A 376 -3.92 -2.98 -30.97
C MET A 376 -3.88 -3.75 -32.30
N ARG A 377 -4.46 -4.95 -32.34
CA ARG A 377 -4.45 -5.83 -33.53
C ARG A 377 -5.13 -5.18 -34.74
N GLU A 378 -6.34 -4.65 -34.60
CA GLU A 378 -7.04 -4.02 -35.73
C GLU A 378 -6.33 -2.75 -36.21
N THR A 379 -5.71 -1.98 -35.31
CA THR A 379 -4.97 -0.77 -35.70
C THR A 379 -3.66 -1.12 -36.38
N VAL A 380 -2.95 -2.16 -35.93
CA VAL A 380 -1.76 -2.72 -36.59
C VAL A 380 -2.11 -3.23 -37.99
N ASN A 381 -3.17 -4.04 -38.12
CA ASN A 381 -3.65 -4.53 -39.41
C ASN A 381 -4.00 -3.39 -40.38
N LYS A 382 -4.61 -2.32 -39.87
CA LYS A 382 -4.91 -1.13 -40.67
C LYS A 382 -3.64 -0.39 -41.09
N ALA A 383 -2.65 -0.25 -40.21
CA ALA A 383 -1.35 0.35 -40.54
C ALA A 383 -0.61 -0.45 -41.62
N VAL A 384 -0.61 -1.79 -41.51
CA VAL A 384 -0.06 -2.70 -42.53
C VAL A 384 -0.77 -2.55 -43.87
N ALA A 385 -2.10 -2.42 -43.87
CA ALA A 385 -2.88 -2.25 -45.09
C ALA A 385 -2.67 -0.88 -45.78
N MET A 386 -2.31 0.15 -45.01
CA MET A 386 -1.99 1.50 -45.49
C MET A 386 -0.48 1.70 -45.72
N ASP A 387 0.31 0.63 -45.71
CA ASP A 387 1.76 0.68 -45.88
C ASP A 387 2.16 1.44 -47.16
N SER A 388 3.09 2.37 -47.01
CA SER A 388 3.56 3.22 -48.09
C SER A 388 5.08 3.31 -48.09
N TYR A 389 5.63 3.45 -49.29
CA TYR A 389 7.07 3.60 -49.50
C TYR A 389 7.34 4.84 -50.35
N GLU A 390 8.10 5.79 -49.79
CA GLU A 390 8.57 6.97 -50.52
C GLU A 390 9.98 6.72 -51.08
N LYS A 391 10.20 7.07 -52.36
CA LYS A 391 11.50 6.88 -53.02
C LYS A 391 12.62 7.63 -52.29
N GLY A 392 13.61 6.90 -51.80
CA GLY A 392 14.75 7.43 -51.04
C GLY A 392 14.75 7.07 -49.55
N GLN A 393 13.64 6.55 -49.03
CA GLN A 393 13.58 5.93 -47.70
C GLN A 393 14.19 4.51 -47.74
N LEU A 394 14.71 4.05 -46.60
CA LEU A 394 15.27 2.70 -46.45
C LEU A 394 14.22 1.70 -45.93
N THR A 395 13.21 2.18 -45.20
CA THR A 395 12.12 1.40 -44.61
C THR A 395 10.77 1.90 -45.13
N SER A 396 9.71 1.13 -44.90
CA SER A 396 8.34 1.52 -45.19
C SER A 396 7.65 2.13 -43.97
N SER A 397 6.59 2.92 -44.20
CA SER A 397 5.87 3.63 -43.13
C SER A 397 5.28 2.68 -42.07
N MET A 398 4.94 1.46 -42.48
CA MET A 398 4.39 0.41 -41.61
C MET A 398 5.26 0.10 -40.39
N VAL A 399 6.59 0.15 -40.49
CA VAL A 399 7.47 -0.13 -39.34
C VAL A 399 7.25 0.91 -38.24
N ASP A 400 7.32 2.19 -38.57
CA ASP A 400 7.15 3.27 -37.60
C ASP A 400 5.72 3.30 -37.03
N ASP A 401 4.71 3.09 -37.88
CA ASP A 401 3.31 3.06 -37.47
C ASP A 401 3.02 1.93 -36.47
N VAL A 402 3.51 0.70 -36.74
CA VAL A 402 3.29 -0.46 -35.85
C VAL A 402 3.97 -0.26 -34.50
N PHE A 403 5.22 0.20 -34.47
CA PHE A 403 5.91 0.45 -33.19
C PHE A 403 5.32 1.64 -32.44
N TYR A 404 4.78 2.64 -33.13
CA TYR A 404 4.02 3.73 -32.50
C TYR A 404 2.75 3.20 -31.82
N ILE A 405 1.98 2.34 -32.50
CA ILE A 405 0.75 1.75 -31.94
C ILE A 405 1.06 0.88 -30.72
N VAL A 406 2.05 -0.02 -30.82
CA VAL A 406 2.48 -0.87 -29.70
C VAL A 406 2.92 0.00 -28.52
N LYS A 407 3.75 1.01 -28.76
CA LYS A 407 4.19 1.94 -27.71
C LYS A 407 3.01 2.70 -27.09
N LYS A 408 2.02 3.11 -27.88
CA LYS A 408 0.81 3.78 -27.39
C LYS A 408 0.02 2.87 -26.45
N CYS A 409 -0.22 1.61 -26.83
CA CYS A 409 -1.01 0.67 -26.03
C CYS A 409 -0.31 0.32 -24.71
N ILE A 410 1.00 0.05 -24.76
CA ILE A 410 1.80 -0.20 -23.54
C ILE A 410 1.86 1.07 -22.67
N GLY A 411 2.02 2.25 -23.28
CA GLY A 411 2.02 3.53 -22.55
C GLY A 411 0.68 3.82 -21.86
N ARG A 412 -0.44 3.46 -22.49
CA ARG A 412 -1.77 3.56 -21.86
C ARG A 412 -1.92 2.57 -20.72
N ALA A 413 -1.51 1.31 -20.91
CA ALA A 413 -1.49 0.32 -19.82
C ALA A 413 -0.59 0.76 -18.65
N LEU A 414 0.55 1.38 -18.93
CA LEU A 414 1.46 1.97 -17.93
C LEU A 414 0.75 3.07 -17.12
N SER A 415 -0.04 3.92 -17.80
CA SER A 415 -0.79 4.99 -17.13
C SER A 415 -1.88 4.46 -16.20
N SER A 416 -2.39 3.25 -16.42
CA SER A 416 -3.40 2.62 -15.56
C SER A 416 -2.92 2.37 -14.14
N SER A 417 -1.61 2.39 -13.88
CA SER A 417 -1.02 2.06 -12.58
C SER A 417 -1.24 0.62 -12.10
N SER A 418 -1.73 -0.29 -12.96
CA SER A 418 -1.86 -1.72 -12.67
C SER A 418 -0.71 -2.52 -13.29
N ILE A 419 0.04 -3.25 -12.45
CA ILE A 419 1.16 -4.08 -12.91
C ILE A 419 0.66 -5.27 -13.73
N ASP A 420 -0.43 -5.90 -13.31
CA ASP A 420 -0.98 -7.05 -14.03
C ASP A 420 -1.51 -6.61 -15.40
N CYS A 421 -2.12 -5.43 -15.50
CA CYS A 421 -2.51 -4.82 -16.78
C CYS A 421 -1.31 -4.54 -17.68
N LEU A 422 -0.23 -3.96 -17.13
CA LEU A 422 0.99 -3.69 -17.87
C LEU A 422 1.64 -4.98 -18.38
N CYS A 423 1.78 -5.99 -17.53
CA CYS A 423 2.33 -7.30 -17.92
C CYS A 423 1.51 -7.97 -19.00
N ALA A 424 0.17 -7.99 -18.86
CA ALA A 424 -0.72 -8.52 -19.89
C ALA A 424 -0.49 -7.80 -21.22
N MET A 425 -0.40 -6.47 -21.20
CA MET A 425 -0.27 -5.68 -22.42
C MET A 425 1.10 -5.80 -23.09
N ILE A 426 2.19 -5.93 -22.30
CA ILE A 426 3.52 -6.28 -22.83
C ILE A 426 3.49 -7.65 -23.52
N ASN A 427 2.80 -8.64 -22.93
CA ASN A 427 2.70 -9.98 -23.51
C ASN A 427 1.85 -10.01 -24.79
N HIS A 428 0.73 -9.27 -24.81
CA HIS A 428 -0.08 -9.11 -26.02
C HIS A 428 0.71 -8.41 -27.14
N SER A 429 1.43 -7.33 -26.82
CA SER A 429 2.31 -6.67 -27.78
C SER A 429 3.44 -7.56 -28.29
N THR A 430 4.05 -8.36 -27.41
CA THR A 430 5.07 -9.36 -27.79
C THR A 430 4.49 -10.39 -28.76
N THR A 431 3.28 -10.88 -28.49
CA THR A 431 2.58 -11.86 -29.35
C THR A 431 2.21 -11.27 -30.71
N GLU A 432 1.67 -10.05 -30.75
CA GLU A 432 1.31 -9.34 -31.98
C GLU A 432 2.54 -9.12 -32.89
N LEU A 433 3.67 -8.73 -32.29
CA LEU A 433 4.93 -8.57 -33.03
C LEU A 433 5.50 -9.91 -33.51
N GLU A 434 5.45 -10.95 -32.68
CA GLU A 434 6.04 -12.26 -32.99
C GLU A 434 5.23 -13.06 -34.01
N SER A 435 3.90 -13.01 -33.92
CA SER A 435 2.98 -13.79 -34.75
C SER A 435 2.58 -12.98 -35.98
N ASP A 436 1.68 -12.02 -35.78
CA ASP A 436 0.90 -11.43 -36.86
C ASP A 436 1.77 -10.51 -37.72
N PHE A 437 2.54 -9.62 -37.08
CA PHE A 437 3.41 -8.70 -37.82
C PHE A 437 4.61 -9.39 -38.46
N ARG A 438 5.19 -10.39 -37.78
CA ARG A 438 6.26 -11.21 -38.35
C ARG A 438 5.78 -11.99 -39.56
N GLU A 439 4.58 -12.55 -39.52
CA GLU A 439 3.99 -13.27 -40.65
C GLU A 439 3.79 -12.36 -41.88
N VAL A 440 3.39 -11.10 -41.68
CA VAL A 440 3.31 -10.09 -42.76
C VAL A 440 4.67 -9.92 -43.44
N LEU A 441 5.74 -9.71 -42.66
CA LEU A 441 7.08 -9.54 -43.21
C LEU A 441 7.60 -10.82 -43.86
N TYR A 442 7.37 -11.98 -43.24
CA TYR A 442 7.72 -13.28 -43.81
C TYR A 442 7.03 -13.52 -45.16
N ASN A 443 5.74 -13.21 -45.27
CA ASN A 443 4.99 -13.35 -46.51
C ASN A 443 5.49 -12.40 -47.60
N LYS A 444 5.93 -11.18 -47.25
CA LYS A 444 6.60 -10.26 -48.18
C LYS A 444 7.96 -10.81 -48.63
N LEU A 445 8.78 -11.34 -47.72
CA LEU A 445 10.08 -11.95 -48.04
C LEU A 445 9.94 -13.23 -48.88
N LYS A 446 8.90 -14.04 -48.63
CA LYS A 446 8.64 -15.29 -49.36
C LYS A 446 8.38 -15.07 -50.84
N GLN A 447 7.95 -13.88 -51.25
CA GLN A 447 7.82 -13.52 -52.67
C GLN A 447 9.18 -13.56 -53.40
N GLY A 448 10.28 -13.49 -52.65
CA GLY A 448 11.65 -13.68 -53.13
C GLY A 448 12.18 -12.46 -53.88
N PHE A 449 13.51 -12.38 -54.00
CA PHE A 449 14.12 -11.38 -54.87
C PHE A 449 13.81 -11.74 -56.33
N PRO A 450 13.25 -10.83 -57.15
CA PRO A 450 12.96 -11.12 -58.56
C PRO A 450 14.22 -11.56 -59.30
N ALA A 451 14.34 -12.86 -59.57
CA ALA A 451 15.47 -13.43 -60.29
C ALA A 451 15.37 -13.04 -61.77
N THR A 452 16.29 -12.20 -62.23
CA THR A 452 16.55 -12.07 -63.68
C THR A 452 17.23 -13.35 -64.14
N THR A 453 16.44 -14.36 -64.49
CA THR A 453 16.98 -15.61 -65.02
C THR A 453 17.66 -15.30 -66.36
N PHE A 454 18.78 -15.93 -66.69
CA PHE A 454 19.49 -15.73 -67.97
C PHE A 454 18.56 -15.91 -69.21
N GLN A 455 17.48 -16.68 -69.07
CA GLN A 455 16.42 -16.80 -70.08
C GLN A 455 15.63 -15.50 -70.32
N ASP A 456 15.47 -14.63 -69.31
CA ASP A 456 14.87 -13.30 -69.42
C ASP A 456 15.84 -12.22 -69.92
N PHE A 457 17.16 -12.46 -69.90
CA PHE A 457 18.06 -11.65 -70.70
C PHE A 457 17.84 -11.93 -72.19
N GLN A 458 17.69 -13.20 -72.57
CA GLN A 458 17.40 -13.59 -73.95
C GLN A 458 16.00 -13.16 -74.38
N ARG A 459 14.98 -13.28 -73.51
CA ARG A 459 13.64 -12.74 -73.73
C ARG A 459 13.60 -11.22 -73.66
N GLY A 460 14.40 -10.58 -72.83
CA GLY A 460 14.53 -9.12 -72.72
C GLY A 460 15.24 -8.52 -73.93
N VAL A 461 16.23 -9.20 -74.50
CA VAL A 461 16.85 -8.86 -75.79
C VAL A 461 15.86 -9.15 -76.93
N THR A 462 15.13 -10.27 -76.92
CA THR A 462 14.12 -10.57 -77.95
C THR A 462 12.91 -9.63 -77.87
N SER A 463 12.51 -9.23 -76.66
CA SER A 463 11.45 -8.28 -76.40
C SER A 463 11.92 -6.86 -76.67
N ALA A 464 13.17 -6.49 -76.37
CA ALA A 464 13.76 -5.21 -76.79
C ALA A 464 13.93 -5.13 -78.30
N VAL A 465 14.26 -6.24 -78.98
CA VAL A 465 14.31 -6.31 -80.45
C VAL A 465 12.90 -6.26 -81.05
N ASN A 466 11.92 -6.96 -80.49
CA ASN A 466 10.52 -6.89 -80.93
C ASN A 466 9.84 -5.56 -80.62
N ILE A 467 10.19 -4.93 -79.49
CA ILE A 467 9.77 -3.58 -79.09
C ILE A 467 10.46 -2.57 -79.99
N MET A 468 11.75 -2.69 -80.34
CA MET A 468 12.39 -1.84 -81.35
C MET A 468 11.75 -2.00 -82.74
N HIS A 469 11.41 -3.23 -83.13
CA HIS A 469 10.80 -3.52 -84.42
C HIS A 469 9.34 -3.03 -84.52
N SER A 470 8.59 -3.03 -83.41
CA SER A 470 7.22 -2.50 -83.33
C SER A 470 7.16 -0.99 -83.05
N SER A 471 8.15 -0.43 -82.34
CA SER A 471 8.28 1.01 -82.05
C SER A 471 8.69 1.84 -83.27
N LEU A 472 9.25 1.21 -84.31
CA LEU A 472 9.44 1.82 -85.63
C LEU A 472 8.11 2.03 -86.38
N GLN A 473 7.03 1.32 -86.00
CA GLN A 473 5.71 1.42 -86.64
C GLN A 473 4.69 2.23 -85.82
N GLN A 474 4.83 2.31 -84.50
CA GLN A 474 3.95 3.11 -83.63
C GLN A 474 4.78 3.75 -82.51
N GLY A 475 5.04 5.07 -82.59
CA GLY A 475 5.99 5.79 -81.73
C GLY A 475 5.57 5.98 -80.26
N LYS A 476 5.37 4.89 -79.50
CA LYS A 476 5.27 4.90 -78.03
C LYS A 476 6.02 3.70 -77.44
N PHE A 477 7.02 3.99 -76.61
CA PHE A 477 7.70 3.02 -75.76
C PHE A 477 6.81 2.68 -74.55
N ASP A 478 6.57 1.39 -74.29
CA ASP A 478 5.83 0.93 -73.11
C ASP A 478 6.83 0.37 -72.07
N THR A 479 7.22 1.19 -71.08
CA THR A 479 8.26 0.90 -70.06
C THR A 479 7.76 0.12 -68.85
N LYS A 480 6.44 -0.15 -68.76
CA LYS A 480 5.77 -0.66 -67.56
C LYS A 480 6.27 -2.00 -67.03
N GLY A 481 6.79 -2.89 -67.89
CA GLY A 481 7.30 -4.20 -67.47
C GLY A 481 8.66 -4.16 -66.77
N ILE A 482 9.50 -3.16 -67.10
CA ILE A 482 10.83 -2.98 -66.50
C ILE A 482 10.69 -2.25 -65.16
N GLU A 483 9.82 -1.25 -65.09
CA GLU A 483 9.47 -0.53 -63.85
C GLU A 483 8.90 -1.48 -62.79
N SER A 484 8.00 -2.39 -63.16
CA SER A 484 7.42 -3.39 -62.25
C SER A 484 8.46 -4.38 -61.66
N THR A 485 9.52 -4.70 -62.41
CA THR A 485 10.58 -5.59 -61.92
C THR A 485 11.53 -4.87 -60.96
N ASP A 486 11.82 -3.59 -61.23
CA ASP A 486 12.65 -2.76 -60.35
C ASP A 486 11.91 -2.43 -59.04
N GLU A 487 10.61 -2.12 -59.11
CA GLU A 487 9.74 -1.94 -57.95
C GLU A 487 9.68 -3.18 -57.06
N ALA A 488 9.60 -4.38 -57.64
CA ALA A 488 9.61 -5.62 -56.88
C ALA A 488 10.97 -5.88 -56.19
N LYS A 489 12.09 -5.53 -56.84
CA LYS A 489 13.44 -5.60 -56.23
C LYS A 489 13.58 -4.61 -55.08
N GLN A 490 13.13 -3.38 -55.27
CA GLN A 490 13.13 -2.36 -54.22
C GLN A 490 12.24 -2.77 -53.04
N SER A 491 11.04 -3.29 -53.30
CA SER A 491 10.12 -3.78 -52.26
C SER A 491 10.75 -4.90 -51.42
N PHE A 492 11.49 -5.82 -52.05
CA PHE A 492 12.22 -6.87 -51.34
C PHE A 492 13.34 -6.29 -50.45
N LEU A 493 14.16 -5.37 -50.97
CA LEU A 493 15.22 -4.71 -50.20
C LEU A 493 14.68 -3.90 -49.02
N VAL A 494 13.58 -3.17 -49.23
CA VAL A 494 12.88 -2.43 -48.17
C VAL A 494 12.35 -3.39 -47.11
N THR A 495 11.85 -4.57 -47.50
CA THR A 495 11.37 -5.57 -46.55
C THR A 495 12.52 -6.14 -45.70
N LEU A 496 13.71 -6.35 -46.26
CA LEU A 496 14.89 -6.75 -45.47
C LEU A 496 15.29 -5.66 -44.45
N ASN A 497 15.35 -4.40 -44.89
CA ASN A 497 15.62 -3.27 -44.00
C ASN A 497 14.55 -3.15 -42.91
N ASN A 498 13.28 -3.35 -43.26
CA ASN A 498 12.18 -3.34 -42.30
C ASN A 498 12.40 -4.40 -41.21
N VAL A 499 12.78 -5.63 -41.56
CA VAL A 499 13.03 -6.71 -40.60
C VAL A 499 14.20 -6.37 -39.65
N GLU A 500 15.29 -5.82 -40.18
CA GLU A 500 16.43 -5.37 -39.37
C GLU A 500 16.02 -4.26 -38.40
N VAL A 501 15.35 -3.22 -38.90
CA VAL A 501 14.88 -2.08 -38.09
C VAL A 501 13.85 -2.53 -37.04
N CYS A 502 12.98 -3.51 -37.35
CA CYS A 502 12.08 -4.09 -36.37
C CYS A 502 12.83 -4.74 -35.19
N SER A 503 13.92 -5.47 -35.47
CA SER A 503 14.77 -6.07 -34.43
C SER A 503 15.37 -5.00 -33.51
N GLU A 504 15.84 -3.89 -34.07
CA GLU A 504 16.40 -2.76 -33.31
C GLU A 504 15.33 -1.99 -32.52
N ASN A 505 14.16 -1.77 -33.12
CA ASN A 505 13.03 -1.09 -32.49
C ASN A 505 12.48 -1.87 -31.29
N ILE A 506 12.44 -3.21 -31.34
CA ILE A 506 12.09 -4.07 -30.19
C ILE A 506 13.06 -3.82 -29.02
N MET A 507 14.36 -3.79 -29.29
CA MET A 507 15.37 -3.55 -28.25
C MET A 507 15.29 -2.13 -27.68
N THR A 508 14.96 -1.15 -28.50
CA THR A 508 14.76 0.24 -28.08
C THR A 508 13.49 0.40 -27.24
N LEU A 509 12.41 -0.26 -27.65
CA LEU A 509 11.15 -0.31 -26.90
C LEU A 509 11.39 -0.92 -25.51
N LYS A 510 12.05 -2.08 -25.44
CA LYS A 510 12.43 -2.73 -24.17
C LYS A 510 13.18 -1.77 -23.24
N LYS A 511 14.27 -1.14 -23.70
CA LYS A 511 15.06 -0.20 -22.88
C LYS A 511 14.24 0.98 -22.37
N THR A 512 13.32 1.48 -23.20
CA THR A 512 12.41 2.56 -22.81
C THR A 512 11.47 2.10 -21.70
N LEU A 513 10.88 0.91 -21.86
CA LEU A 513 9.98 0.31 -20.87
C LEU A 513 10.69 -0.02 -19.55
N GLU A 514 11.93 -0.53 -19.58
CA GLU A 514 12.75 -0.75 -18.38
C GLU A 514 12.94 0.55 -17.59
N SER A 515 13.22 1.66 -18.28
CA SER A 515 13.38 2.97 -17.65
C SER A 515 12.07 3.46 -17.02
N ASP A 516 10.95 3.33 -17.73
CA ASP A 516 9.66 3.84 -17.27
C ASP A 516 9.08 2.97 -16.13
N CYS A 517 9.22 1.65 -16.21
CA CYS A 517 8.85 0.73 -15.12
C CYS A 517 9.68 1.02 -13.86
N SER A 518 10.99 1.24 -14.00
CA SER A 518 11.87 1.59 -12.88
C SER A 518 11.42 2.88 -12.17
N LYS A 519 10.93 3.88 -12.92
CA LYS A 519 10.40 5.12 -12.34
C LYS A 519 9.11 4.86 -11.55
N LEU A 520 8.21 4.03 -12.07
CA LEU A 520 6.97 3.67 -11.36
C LEU A 520 7.27 2.86 -10.09
N LEU A 521 8.14 1.86 -10.16
CA LEU A 521 8.46 1.03 -8.98
C LEU A 521 9.08 1.88 -7.86
N ARG A 522 9.91 2.88 -8.18
CA ARG A 522 10.44 3.85 -7.21
C ARG A 522 9.37 4.70 -6.54
N GLN A 523 8.23 4.93 -7.20
CA GLN A 523 7.09 5.63 -6.62
C GLN A 523 6.21 4.73 -5.73
N GLY A 524 6.61 3.46 -5.54
CA GLY A 524 5.91 2.49 -4.69
C GLY A 524 4.76 1.76 -5.38
N PHE A 525 4.76 1.64 -6.71
CA PHE A 525 3.78 0.84 -7.44
C PHE A 525 4.13 -0.65 -7.40
N GLY A 526 3.13 -1.54 -7.27
CA GLY A 526 3.25 -2.97 -7.61
C GLY A 526 3.69 -3.97 -6.53
N GLY A 527 4.11 -3.52 -5.35
CA GLY A 527 4.56 -4.42 -4.28
C GLY A 527 5.85 -5.20 -4.62
N GLU A 528 6.24 -6.15 -3.78
CA GLU A 528 7.57 -6.80 -3.84
C GLU A 528 7.77 -7.68 -5.10
N GLN A 529 6.69 -8.23 -5.68
CA GLN A 529 6.79 -9.13 -6.84
C GLN A 529 6.67 -8.42 -8.20
N ALA A 530 6.38 -7.11 -8.24
CA ALA A 530 6.15 -6.41 -9.49
C ALA A 530 7.39 -6.35 -10.39
N GLN A 531 8.57 -6.12 -9.81
CA GLN A 531 9.83 -6.09 -10.57
C GLN A 531 10.05 -7.41 -11.30
N ALA A 532 9.92 -8.55 -10.58
CA ALA A 532 10.14 -9.87 -11.16
C ALA A 532 9.15 -10.20 -12.30
N LYS A 533 7.87 -9.82 -12.15
CA LYS A 533 6.86 -9.99 -13.20
C LYS A 533 7.20 -9.19 -14.46
N ILE A 534 7.59 -7.93 -14.29
CA ILE A 534 7.96 -7.04 -15.40
C ILE A 534 9.21 -7.55 -16.11
N ASP A 535 10.25 -7.93 -15.35
CA ASP A 535 11.51 -8.45 -15.89
C ASP A 535 11.28 -9.70 -16.75
N SER A 536 10.38 -10.59 -16.32
CA SER A 536 9.98 -11.76 -17.11
C SER A 536 9.38 -11.37 -18.46
N CYS A 537 8.41 -10.45 -18.47
CA CYS A 537 7.73 -10.01 -19.70
C CYS A 537 8.71 -9.30 -20.67
N LEU A 538 9.64 -8.50 -20.12
CA LEU A 538 10.66 -7.80 -20.92
C LEU A 538 11.76 -8.74 -21.47
N SER A 539 12.00 -9.86 -20.80
CA SER A 539 12.87 -10.93 -21.30
C SER A 539 12.26 -11.59 -22.53
N ASP A 540 10.96 -11.91 -22.49
CA ASP A 540 10.23 -12.51 -23.61
C ASP A 540 10.21 -11.57 -24.84
N MET A 541 10.01 -10.27 -24.62
CA MET A 541 10.10 -9.26 -25.67
C MET A 541 11.50 -9.21 -26.32
N ALA A 542 12.57 -9.38 -25.54
CA ALA A 542 13.93 -9.43 -26.08
C ALA A 542 14.14 -10.66 -26.98
N ALA A 543 13.52 -11.80 -26.63
CA ALA A 543 13.61 -13.01 -27.43
C ALA A 543 12.98 -12.84 -28.83
N VAL A 544 11.93 -12.02 -28.96
CA VAL A 544 11.32 -11.71 -30.27
C VAL A 544 12.29 -10.99 -31.19
N SER A 545 13.16 -10.12 -30.67
CA SER A 545 14.19 -9.45 -31.49
C SER A 545 15.11 -10.45 -32.21
N ASN A 546 15.44 -11.57 -31.58
CA ASN A 546 16.23 -12.64 -32.21
C ASN A 546 15.43 -13.36 -33.31
N LYS A 547 14.12 -13.62 -33.09
CA LYS A 547 13.26 -14.27 -34.09
C LYS A 547 13.10 -13.45 -35.38
N PHE A 548 13.20 -12.12 -35.29
CA PHE A 548 13.26 -11.25 -36.47
C PHE A 548 14.61 -11.34 -37.20
N ARG A 549 15.72 -11.43 -36.46
CA ARG A 549 17.05 -11.67 -37.06
C ARG A 549 17.15 -13.01 -37.78
N ASP A 550 16.47 -14.03 -37.26
CA ASP A 550 16.39 -15.34 -37.91
C ASP A 550 15.69 -15.29 -39.28
N LEU A 551 14.87 -14.27 -39.58
CA LEU A 551 14.28 -14.08 -40.91
C LEU A 551 15.27 -13.55 -41.95
N LEU A 552 16.40 -13.00 -41.51
CA LEU A 552 17.46 -12.47 -42.37
C LEU A 552 18.53 -13.52 -42.72
N GLN A 553 18.51 -14.67 -42.03
CA GLN A 553 19.40 -15.82 -42.26
C GLN A 553 18.73 -16.82 -43.19
#